data_AF-A0A1Y3RTH2-F1
#
_entry.id   AF-A0A1Y3RTH2-F1
#
_cell.length_a   1.000
_cell.length_b   1.000
_cell.length_c   1.000
_cell.angle_alpha   90.00
_cell.angle_beta   90.00
_cell.angle_gamma   90.00
#
_symmetry.space_group_name_H-M   'P 1'
#
loop_
_entity.id
_entity.type
_entity.pdbx_description
1 polymer ?
#
loop_
_entity_poly.entity_id
_entity_poly.type
_entity_poly.pdbx_seq_one_letter_code
_entity_poly.pdbx_strand_id
1 'polypeptide(L)'
;MEATQVKSETTAAPKEDQKKLPEFKAPKKKRKWVKRVIALVVIVVIIAFLLSRCMGAGKQIISSAYLPYTASMEDMTVSVSGTGTIEPIQSYNVTTLVSGEILEAPFEEGQTVHKGDVLFRIDAKDVENNIEQLQLNVRSAQLALDDLLKTQSDNQKDRNITAKDAGIITELHVEQGDTVTVGTVIADVLDRDHMKLKVPFHAADAAGFYVGQTATVTVNGTSSTLTGTVAEIAATDEVGAGGTLVRQVTIQVNNPGVLSETSQGTASIGGAACAASSNFTYAASAQITAKASGDLDILNVKEGDRVSVGQIIGVIAEADLDIQIENARIALENAQLSLKNAQEKLDDYTITSTIDGQVIEKNLDVGDNINGMSSSGTTVTYPAVIYDRSQLTFEMDIDEQDISQIQVGQKVEITADALDGQSFTGVVDKININGTTASGHTSYPVTVLVDGSPEELYPGMNVSAKIIVEEVGNVLVLPVEAVERGNTVLVAKEGCLDEKGNVVDVTATEERQVTLGRNDDNYIEIVDGLEEGEVILAPSPQGSNMMEAMMGMG
;
A
#
# COMPACT_ATOMS: atom_id res chain seq x y z
N MET A 1 -9.15 73.67 11.53
CA MET A 1 -7.93 74.21 10.88
C MET A 1 -7.62 73.29 9.71
N GLU A 2 -7.31 73.67 8.50
CA GLU A 2 -7.46 74.90 7.70
C GLU A 2 -7.25 74.41 6.24
N ALA A 3 -7.87 75.05 5.26
CA ALA A 3 -7.70 74.74 3.84
C ALA A 3 -6.26 75.02 3.37
N THR A 4 -5.84 74.47 2.22
CA THR A 4 -5.40 75.25 1.04
C THR A 4 -5.04 74.30 -0.13
N GLN A 5 -5.45 74.72 -1.34
CA GLN A 5 -5.22 74.12 -2.67
C GLN A 5 -3.76 74.25 -3.14
N VAL A 6 -3.36 73.53 -4.21
CA VAL A 6 -3.02 74.09 -5.55
C VAL A 6 -2.76 72.94 -6.55
N LYS A 7 -3.22 73.16 -7.78
CA LYS A 7 -3.15 72.34 -9.00
C LYS A 7 -2.08 72.91 -9.95
N SER A 8 -1.40 72.09 -10.76
CA SER A 8 -1.03 72.28 -12.20
C SER A 8 0.05 71.29 -12.64
N GLU A 9 -0.15 70.58 -13.77
CA GLU A 9 0.67 70.68 -15.01
C GLU A 9 0.34 69.57 -16.02
N THR A 10 0.43 69.90 -17.32
CA THR A 10 0.09 69.07 -18.48
C THR A 10 0.95 69.52 -19.67
N THR A 11 1.71 68.57 -20.23
CA THR A 11 2.01 68.28 -21.66
C THR A 11 2.85 69.22 -22.57
N ALA A 12 3.81 68.55 -23.22
CA ALA A 12 4.31 68.63 -24.63
C ALA A 12 5.55 69.47 -25.06
N ALA A 13 6.53 68.71 -25.59
CA ALA A 13 7.41 68.87 -26.77
C ALA A 13 8.34 70.10 -26.91
N PRO A 14 9.49 69.92 -27.60
CA PRO A 14 9.61 70.53 -28.94
C PRO A 14 10.47 69.76 -29.99
N LYS A 15 10.28 70.13 -31.27
CA LYS A 15 11.20 69.95 -32.41
C LYS A 15 11.63 71.33 -32.91
N GLU A 16 12.91 71.49 -33.28
CA GLU A 16 13.37 72.53 -34.21
C GLU A 16 14.70 72.09 -34.85
N ASP A 17 14.83 72.18 -36.18
CA ASP A 17 15.98 72.87 -36.78
C ASP A 17 15.79 73.15 -38.28
N GLN A 18 16.15 74.37 -38.67
CA GLN A 18 16.00 74.97 -40.00
C GLN A 18 17.33 75.00 -40.77
N LYS A 19 17.29 75.00 -42.11
CA LYS A 19 18.25 75.83 -42.90
C LYS A 19 17.74 76.16 -44.31
N LYS A 20 17.74 77.48 -44.62
CA LYS A 20 17.45 78.13 -45.92
C LYS A 20 18.77 78.41 -46.69
N LEU A 21 18.78 78.52 -48.04
CA LEU A 21 18.70 79.74 -48.90
C LEU A 21 19.36 79.38 -50.28
N PRO A 22 19.33 80.19 -51.38
CA PRO A 22 18.44 81.29 -51.79
C PRO A 22 17.99 81.26 -53.30
N GLU A 23 17.19 82.26 -53.70
CA GLU A 23 16.66 82.57 -55.04
C GLU A 23 17.68 83.08 -56.09
N PHE A 24 17.37 82.87 -57.38
CA PHE A 24 17.88 83.64 -58.52
C PHE A 24 16.75 83.96 -59.52
N LYS A 25 16.61 85.20 -59.98
CA LYS A 25 15.62 85.65 -60.99
C LYS A 25 16.25 86.55 -62.04
N ALA A 26 15.92 86.32 -63.33
CA ALA A 26 15.58 87.28 -64.41
C ALA A 26 15.70 86.59 -65.80
N PRO A 27 15.14 87.12 -66.92
CA PRO A 27 13.86 87.80 -67.16
C PRO A 27 13.08 87.19 -68.38
N LYS A 28 12.22 87.99 -69.04
CA LYS A 28 10.95 87.66 -69.72
C LYS A 28 10.96 87.59 -71.29
N LYS A 29 9.96 86.84 -71.83
CA LYS A 29 9.14 87.05 -73.10
C LYS A 29 9.83 86.83 -74.47
N LYS A 30 9.23 86.34 -75.59
CA LYS A 30 7.87 85.99 -76.12
C LYS A 30 8.07 85.02 -77.33
N ARG A 31 7.28 83.96 -77.56
CA ARG A 31 6.09 83.91 -78.46
C ARG A 31 5.25 82.66 -78.12
N LYS A 32 3.99 82.85 -77.70
CA LYS A 32 3.12 81.91 -76.95
C LYS A 32 1.89 81.35 -77.71
N TRP A 33 1.88 81.34 -79.04
CA TRP A 33 0.69 80.93 -79.81
C TRP A 33 0.72 79.45 -80.22
N VAL A 34 1.85 78.93 -80.71
CA VAL A 34 1.91 77.59 -81.33
C VAL A 34 1.82 76.46 -80.30
N LYS A 35 2.32 76.70 -79.09
CA LYS A 35 2.29 75.72 -77.99
C LYS A 35 0.87 75.47 -77.42
N ARG A 36 -0.08 76.40 -77.61
CA ARG A 36 -1.45 76.24 -77.07
C ARG A 36 -2.32 75.32 -77.91
N VAL A 37 -2.09 75.25 -79.23
CA VAL A 37 -2.84 74.33 -80.11
C VAL A 37 -2.33 72.90 -79.96
N ILE A 38 -1.01 72.71 -79.83
CA ILE A 38 -0.41 71.38 -79.62
C ILE A 38 -0.77 70.83 -78.23
N ALA A 39 -0.78 71.67 -77.18
CA ALA A 39 -1.17 71.23 -75.85
C ALA A 39 -2.65 70.79 -75.79
N LEU A 40 -3.55 71.43 -76.54
CA LEU A 40 -4.98 71.10 -76.53
C LEU A 40 -5.26 69.78 -77.27
N VAL A 41 -4.55 69.52 -78.38
CA VAL A 41 -4.63 68.23 -79.09
C VAL A 41 -4.04 67.10 -78.24
N VAL A 42 -2.92 67.32 -77.55
CA VAL A 42 -2.32 66.34 -76.65
C VAL A 42 -3.24 66.04 -75.45
N ILE A 43 -3.92 67.05 -74.90
CA ILE A 43 -4.89 66.84 -73.82
C ILE A 43 -6.12 66.05 -74.30
N VAL A 44 -6.63 66.31 -75.51
CA VAL A 44 -7.77 65.53 -76.05
C VAL A 44 -7.37 64.09 -76.35
N VAL A 45 -6.15 63.84 -76.85
CA VAL A 45 -5.64 62.48 -77.08
C VAL A 45 -5.37 61.76 -75.75
N ILE A 46 -4.84 62.45 -74.74
CA ILE A 46 -4.64 61.87 -73.39
C ILE A 46 -5.99 61.58 -72.72
N ILE A 47 -7.00 62.45 -72.87
CA ILE A 47 -8.35 62.22 -72.35
C ILE A 47 -9.04 61.09 -73.11
N ALA A 48 -8.92 61.00 -74.43
CA ALA A 48 -9.45 59.89 -75.22
C ALA A 48 -8.74 58.55 -74.91
N PHE A 49 -7.42 58.59 -74.68
CA PHE A 49 -6.62 57.42 -74.28
C PHE A 49 -6.95 56.99 -72.84
N LEU A 50 -7.14 57.93 -71.91
CA LEU A 50 -7.58 57.65 -70.54
C LEU A 50 -9.03 57.14 -70.50
N LEU A 51 -9.95 57.72 -71.27
CA LEU A 51 -11.34 57.24 -71.38
C LEU A 51 -11.42 55.86 -72.04
N SER A 52 -10.60 55.59 -73.06
CA SER A 52 -10.50 54.26 -73.68
C SER A 52 -9.90 53.22 -72.74
N ARG A 53 -9.03 53.62 -71.80
CA ARG A 53 -8.49 52.72 -70.77
C ARG A 53 -9.45 52.47 -69.61
N CYS A 54 -10.39 53.38 -69.35
CA CYS A 54 -11.43 53.18 -68.34
C CYS A 54 -12.58 52.27 -68.82
N MET A 55 -12.84 52.17 -70.12
CA MET A 55 -13.92 51.29 -70.63
C MET A 55 -13.54 49.81 -70.75
N GLY A 56 -12.24 49.47 -70.72
CA GLY A 56 -11.76 48.08 -70.75
C GLY A 56 -11.48 47.46 -69.38
N ALA A 57 -11.44 48.27 -68.32
CA ALA A 57 -11.09 47.82 -66.97
C ALA A 57 -12.26 47.13 -66.23
N GLY A 58 -13.51 47.31 -66.66
CA GLY A 58 -14.68 46.71 -65.98
C GLY A 58 -14.83 45.20 -66.17
N LYS A 59 -14.28 44.60 -67.23
CA LYS A 59 -14.44 43.17 -67.55
C LYS A 59 -13.38 42.25 -66.95
N GLN A 60 -12.26 42.79 -66.49
CA GLN A 60 -11.14 41.99 -65.93
C GLN A 60 -11.08 41.99 -64.39
N ILE A 61 -11.93 42.77 -63.71
CA ILE A 61 -11.91 42.90 -62.24
C ILE A 61 -12.82 41.87 -61.55
N ILE A 62 -13.79 41.25 -62.26
CA ILE A 62 -14.77 40.34 -61.64
C ILE A 62 -14.27 38.88 -61.61
N SER A 63 -13.35 38.49 -62.51
CA SER A 63 -12.82 37.13 -62.61
C SER A 63 -12.08 36.65 -61.35
N SER A 64 -11.59 37.56 -60.50
CA SER A 64 -10.91 37.20 -59.25
C SER A 64 -11.85 37.00 -58.05
N ALA A 65 -13.15 37.29 -58.19
CA ALA A 65 -14.08 37.30 -57.06
C ALA A 65 -14.80 35.96 -56.83
N TYR A 66 -14.79 35.05 -57.80
CA TYR A 66 -15.45 33.74 -57.71
C TYR A 66 -14.52 32.63 -58.22
N LEU A 67 -14.54 31.48 -57.55
CA LEU A 67 -13.82 30.27 -57.93
C LEU A 67 -14.82 29.20 -58.41
N PRO A 68 -14.57 28.56 -59.57
CA PRO A 68 -15.42 27.49 -60.05
C PRO A 68 -15.08 26.18 -59.34
N TYR A 69 -16.10 25.47 -58.85
CA TYR A 69 -15.97 24.10 -58.33
C TYR A 69 -16.91 23.20 -59.11
N THR A 70 -16.45 21.99 -59.42
CA THR A 70 -17.30 20.99 -60.09
C THR A 70 -17.91 20.11 -59.01
N ALA A 71 -19.22 19.89 -59.07
CA ALA A 71 -19.88 18.93 -58.19
C ALA A 71 -19.39 17.53 -58.54
N SER A 72 -18.67 16.90 -57.61
CA SER A 72 -18.11 15.56 -57.75
C SER A 72 -18.70 14.62 -56.72
N MET A 73 -18.78 13.35 -57.10
CA MET A 73 -19.05 12.24 -56.19
C MET A 73 -17.77 11.94 -55.41
N GLU A 74 -17.80 12.16 -54.09
CA GLU A 74 -16.66 11.89 -53.19
C GLU A 74 -17.10 11.07 -51.97
N ASP A 75 -16.18 10.27 -51.45
CA ASP A 75 -16.43 9.52 -50.22
C ASP A 75 -16.44 10.47 -49.02
N MET A 76 -17.62 10.64 -48.41
CA MET A 76 -17.80 11.52 -47.26
C MET A 76 -17.82 10.73 -45.95
N THR A 77 -17.11 11.26 -44.96
CA THR A 77 -17.11 10.73 -43.59
C THR A 77 -17.42 11.86 -42.63
N VAL A 78 -18.46 11.68 -41.80
CA VAL A 78 -18.75 12.61 -40.72
C VAL A 78 -17.89 12.24 -39.53
N SER A 79 -17.06 13.17 -39.09
CA SER A 79 -16.18 12.96 -37.94
C SER A 79 -16.26 14.10 -36.95
N VAL A 80 -16.05 13.79 -35.68
CA VAL A 80 -15.88 14.80 -34.63
C VAL A 80 -14.42 14.82 -34.23
N SER A 81 -13.78 15.98 -34.36
CA SER A 81 -12.38 16.16 -34.01
C SER A 81 -12.21 16.68 -32.58
N GLY A 82 -11.11 16.28 -31.95
CA GLY A 82 -10.63 16.89 -30.72
C GLY A 82 -9.15 16.61 -30.52
N THR A 83 -8.59 17.16 -29.46
CA THR A 83 -7.19 16.96 -29.09
C THR A 83 -7.09 16.37 -27.69
N GLY A 84 -6.01 15.66 -27.44
CA GLY A 84 -5.73 15.05 -26.15
C GLY A 84 -4.24 14.78 -25.96
N THR A 85 -3.88 14.31 -24.78
CA THR A 85 -2.50 13.93 -24.45
C THR A 85 -2.43 12.42 -24.24
N ILE A 86 -1.47 11.75 -24.87
CA ILE A 86 -1.25 10.32 -24.68
C ILE A 86 -0.86 10.03 -23.24
N GLU A 87 -1.52 9.05 -22.66
CA GLU A 87 -1.32 8.53 -21.31
C GLU A 87 -1.12 7.01 -21.38
N PRO A 88 -0.35 6.43 -20.45
CA PRO A 88 -0.30 4.99 -20.30
C PRO A 88 -1.64 4.48 -19.76
N ILE A 89 -1.98 3.21 -20.03
CA ILE A 89 -3.20 2.61 -19.47
C ILE A 89 -3.19 2.61 -17.93
N GLN A 90 -2.01 2.48 -17.33
CA GLN A 90 -1.80 2.62 -15.90
C GLN A 90 -0.51 3.37 -15.62
N SER A 91 -0.54 4.26 -14.63
CA SER A 91 0.64 4.90 -14.06
C SER A 91 0.71 4.63 -12.57
N TYR A 92 1.92 4.38 -12.08
CA TYR A 92 2.21 4.24 -10.66
C TYR A 92 3.32 5.21 -10.26
N ASN A 93 2.93 6.21 -9.47
CA ASN A 93 3.86 7.12 -8.83
C ASN A 93 4.29 6.48 -7.51
N VAL A 94 5.57 6.11 -7.41
CA VAL A 94 6.10 5.49 -6.20
C VAL A 94 6.00 6.48 -5.05
N THR A 95 5.54 6.01 -3.89
CA THR A 95 5.46 6.83 -2.67
C THR A 95 6.00 6.03 -1.49
N THR A 96 6.37 6.74 -0.42
CA THR A 96 6.83 6.11 0.83
C THR A 96 6.03 6.63 2.02
N LEU A 97 5.75 5.74 2.97
CA LEU A 97 5.17 6.06 4.27
C LEU A 97 6.24 6.36 5.32
N VAL A 98 7.48 5.97 5.06
CA VAL A 98 8.62 6.08 5.98
C VAL A 98 9.70 7.00 5.42
N SER A 99 10.50 7.57 6.32
CA SER A 99 11.65 8.40 5.98
C SER A 99 12.95 7.69 6.34
N GLY A 100 13.99 7.86 5.53
CA GLY A 100 15.32 7.29 5.80
C GLY A 100 16.27 7.43 4.62
N GLU A 101 17.48 6.89 4.77
CA GLU A 101 18.46 6.81 3.69
C GLU A 101 18.17 5.58 2.80
N ILE A 102 18.28 5.75 1.48
CA ILE A 102 18.15 4.64 0.52
C ILE A 102 19.43 3.82 0.53
N LEU A 103 19.32 2.54 0.90
CA LEU A 103 20.43 1.58 0.91
C LEU A 103 20.59 0.86 -0.42
N GLU A 104 19.48 0.53 -1.07
CA GLU A 104 19.47 -0.22 -2.33
C GLU A 104 18.38 0.33 -3.26
N ALA A 105 18.71 0.45 -4.55
CA ALA A 105 17.78 0.77 -5.62
C ALA A 105 18.11 -0.09 -6.86
N PRO A 106 17.70 -1.38 -6.90
CA PRO A 106 18.15 -2.36 -7.88
C PRO A 106 17.41 -2.28 -9.22
N PHE A 107 17.15 -1.06 -9.70
CA PHE A 107 16.50 -0.80 -10.98
C PHE A 107 17.10 0.45 -11.65
N GLU A 108 16.96 0.54 -12.97
CA GLU A 108 17.38 1.69 -13.76
C GLU A 108 16.23 2.27 -14.59
N GLU A 109 16.37 3.52 -15.00
CA GLU A 109 15.43 4.14 -15.95
C GLU A 109 15.38 3.35 -17.27
N GLY A 110 14.17 3.17 -17.80
CA GLY A 110 13.91 2.36 -18.99
C GLY A 110 13.84 0.86 -18.75
N GLN A 111 14.14 0.36 -17.55
CA GLN A 111 14.01 -1.06 -17.21
C GLN A 111 12.53 -1.46 -17.02
N THR A 112 12.18 -2.67 -17.48
CA THR A 112 10.89 -3.30 -17.14
C THR A 112 10.95 -3.90 -15.74
N VAL A 113 9.97 -3.56 -14.91
CA VAL A 113 9.75 -4.09 -13.57
C VAL A 113 8.41 -4.82 -13.52
N HIS A 114 8.35 -5.88 -12.73
CA HIS A 114 7.13 -6.63 -12.48
C HIS A 114 6.53 -6.22 -11.15
N LYS A 115 5.24 -6.49 -10.98
CA LYS A 115 4.56 -6.31 -9.71
C LYS A 115 5.25 -7.13 -8.61
N GLY A 116 5.61 -6.46 -7.53
CA GLY A 116 6.33 -7.02 -6.39
C GLY A 116 7.86 -6.90 -6.48
N ASP A 117 8.41 -6.47 -7.62
CA ASP A 117 9.85 -6.21 -7.72
C ASP A 117 10.25 -5.08 -6.75
N VAL A 118 11.38 -5.26 -6.08
CA VAL A 118 11.92 -4.29 -5.12
C VAL A 118 12.44 -3.08 -5.89
N LEU A 119 11.93 -1.91 -5.53
CA LEU A 119 12.36 -0.62 -6.08
C LEU A 119 13.38 0.01 -5.14
N PHE A 120 13.03 0.19 -3.87
CA PHE A 120 13.92 0.81 -2.90
C PHE A 120 13.95 0.03 -1.59
N ARG A 121 15.14 -0.11 -1.00
CA ARG A 121 15.31 -0.54 0.39
C ARG A 121 15.85 0.60 1.22
N ILE A 122 15.10 1.02 2.23
CA ILE A 122 15.42 2.13 3.12
C ILE A 122 16.09 1.59 4.39
N ASP A 123 17.00 2.37 5.00
CA ASP A 123 17.60 2.00 6.29
C ASP A 123 16.53 1.87 7.38
N ALA A 124 16.33 0.64 7.85
CA ALA A 124 15.33 0.27 8.85
C ALA A 124 15.93 -0.01 10.24
N LYS A 125 17.20 0.32 10.47
CA LYS A 125 17.93 -0.09 11.68
C LYS A 125 17.24 0.30 12.99
N ASP A 126 16.59 1.46 13.03
CA ASP A 126 15.84 1.90 14.21
C ASP A 126 14.61 1.01 14.49
N VAL A 127 13.93 0.57 13.43
CA VAL A 127 12.77 -0.34 13.55
C VAL A 127 13.22 -1.75 13.87
N GLU A 128 14.31 -2.23 13.28
CA GLU A 128 14.91 -3.52 13.61
C GLU A 128 15.31 -3.61 15.09
N ASN A 129 15.99 -2.58 15.62
CA ASN A 129 16.34 -2.51 17.04
C ASN A 129 15.10 -2.50 17.94
N ASN A 130 14.03 -1.80 17.53
CA ASN A 130 12.76 -1.79 18.26
C ASN A 130 12.08 -3.17 18.22
N ILE A 131 12.10 -3.88 17.08
CA ILE A 131 11.60 -5.25 16.97
C ILE A 131 12.35 -6.17 17.93
N GLU A 132 13.68 -6.09 18.00
CA GLU A 132 14.47 -6.89 18.95
C GLU A 132 14.04 -6.61 20.40
N GLN A 133 13.87 -5.34 20.78
CA GLN A 133 13.37 -4.97 22.11
C GLN A 133 11.96 -5.52 22.38
N LEU A 134 11.06 -5.46 21.40
CA LEU A 134 9.69 -5.97 21.52
C LEU A 134 9.65 -7.50 21.60
N GLN A 135 10.53 -8.20 20.90
CA GLN A 135 10.69 -9.66 21.05
C GLN A 135 11.14 -10.04 22.46
N LEU A 136 12.05 -9.26 23.06
CA LEU A 136 12.45 -9.47 24.46
C LEU A 136 11.26 -9.23 25.42
N ASN A 137 10.41 -8.23 25.13
CA ASN A 137 9.21 -7.98 25.93
C ASN A 137 8.19 -9.14 25.82
N VAL A 138 7.96 -9.67 24.61
CA VAL A 138 7.12 -10.87 24.41
C VAL A 138 7.67 -12.06 25.19
N ARG A 139 8.99 -12.30 25.09
CA ARG A 139 9.64 -13.40 25.81
C ARG A 139 9.52 -13.24 27.33
N SER A 140 9.69 -12.03 27.84
CA SER A 140 9.53 -11.74 29.27
C SER A 140 8.09 -12.02 29.74
N ALA A 141 7.10 -11.54 29.00
CA ALA A 141 5.68 -11.78 29.30
C ALA A 141 5.30 -13.27 29.23
N GLN A 142 5.84 -14.00 28.25
CA GLN A 142 5.65 -15.45 28.13
C GLN A 142 6.21 -16.19 29.34
N LEU A 143 7.44 -15.86 29.77
CA LEU A 143 8.06 -16.48 30.93
C LEU A 143 7.27 -16.23 32.21
N ALA A 144 6.72 -15.03 32.38
CA ALA A 144 5.86 -14.71 33.52
C ALA A 144 4.56 -15.55 33.52
N LEU A 145 3.94 -15.74 32.36
CA LEU A 145 2.77 -16.62 32.22
C LEU A 145 3.12 -18.09 32.51
N ASP A 146 4.23 -18.58 31.97
CA ASP A 146 4.68 -19.96 32.15
C ASP A 146 5.00 -20.27 33.63
N ASP A 147 5.59 -19.32 34.34
CA ASP A 147 5.88 -19.44 35.79
C ASP A 147 4.59 -19.55 36.62
N LEU A 148 3.56 -18.75 36.30
CA LEU A 148 2.25 -18.83 36.95
C LEU A 148 1.54 -20.15 36.67
N LEU A 149 1.54 -20.62 35.41
CA LEU A 149 0.94 -21.90 35.04
C LEU A 149 1.65 -23.08 35.70
N LYS A 150 2.99 -23.01 35.79
CA LYS A 150 3.78 -24.02 36.50
C LYS A 150 3.46 -24.01 37.99
N THR A 151 3.40 -22.83 38.62
CA THR A 151 3.04 -22.68 40.04
C THR A 151 1.65 -23.23 40.31
N GLN A 152 0.67 -22.97 39.43
CA GLN A 152 -0.68 -23.54 39.53
C GLN A 152 -0.63 -25.08 39.48
N SER A 153 0.07 -25.65 38.51
CA SER A 153 0.22 -27.10 38.36
C SER A 153 0.92 -27.75 39.55
N ASP A 154 2.00 -27.16 40.05
CA ASP A 154 2.75 -27.67 41.20
C ASP A 154 1.88 -27.60 42.47
N ASN A 155 1.15 -26.49 42.69
CA ASN A 155 0.20 -26.36 43.79
C ASN A 155 -0.93 -27.40 43.72
N GLN A 156 -1.47 -27.68 42.54
CA GLN A 156 -2.50 -28.72 42.37
C GLN A 156 -1.97 -30.13 42.68
N LYS A 157 -0.74 -30.43 42.27
CA LYS A 157 -0.09 -31.73 42.49
C LYS A 157 0.26 -31.96 43.97
N ASP A 158 0.80 -30.94 44.63
CA ASP A 158 1.35 -31.04 45.99
C ASP A 158 0.36 -30.62 47.08
N ARG A 159 -0.91 -30.37 46.70
CA ARG A 159 -2.01 -30.00 47.59
C ARG A 159 -2.34 -31.04 48.66
N ASN A 160 -2.17 -32.33 48.32
CA ASN A 160 -2.49 -33.44 49.21
C ASN A 160 -1.30 -33.75 50.12
N ILE A 161 -1.46 -33.52 51.42
CA ILE A 161 -0.48 -33.84 52.44
C ILE A 161 -0.65 -35.32 52.81
N THR A 162 0.34 -36.15 52.48
CA THR A 162 0.30 -37.60 52.69
C THR A 162 1.31 -38.07 53.74
N ALA A 163 0.93 -39.07 54.54
CA ALA A 163 1.84 -39.72 55.48
C ALA A 163 2.96 -40.48 54.75
N LYS A 164 4.22 -40.23 55.12
CA LYS A 164 5.40 -40.90 54.55
C LYS A 164 5.64 -42.28 55.16
N ASP A 165 5.30 -42.44 56.43
CA ASP A 165 5.47 -43.67 57.21
C ASP A 165 4.14 -44.07 57.85
N ALA A 166 3.99 -45.36 58.13
CA ALA A 166 2.87 -45.86 58.92
C ALA A 166 3.15 -45.71 60.41
N GLY A 167 2.14 -45.37 61.20
CA GLY A 167 2.32 -45.17 62.64
C GLY A 167 1.14 -44.47 63.29
N ILE A 168 1.37 -43.94 64.48
CA ILE A 168 0.41 -43.13 65.24
C ILE A 168 0.87 -41.67 65.18
N ILE A 169 -0.08 -40.74 64.97
CA ILE A 169 0.18 -39.31 65.10
C ILE A 169 0.47 -39.01 66.58
N THR A 170 1.67 -38.55 66.90
CA THR A 170 2.06 -38.23 68.28
C THR A 170 1.83 -36.78 68.65
N GLU A 171 2.03 -35.89 67.69
CA GLU A 171 1.89 -34.45 67.86
C GLU A 171 1.44 -33.83 66.54
N LEU A 172 0.52 -32.89 66.62
CA LEU A 172 0.03 -32.12 65.49
C LEU A 172 0.48 -30.67 65.65
N HIS A 173 1.18 -30.14 64.65
CA HIS A 173 1.83 -28.83 64.70
C HIS A 173 0.99 -27.71 64.06
N VAL A 174 -0.13 -28.04 63.44
CA VAL A 174 -1.02 -27.10 62.73
C VAL A 174 -2.48 -27.44 62.96
N GLU A 175 -3.36 -26.43 62.89
CA GLU A 175 -4.81 -26.59 62.92
C GLU A 175 -5.42 -26.34 61.53
N GLN A 176 -6.64 -26.86 61.33
CA GLN A 176 -7.40 -26.58 60.11
C GLN A 176 -7.66 -25.06 60.00
N GLY A 177 -7.36 -24.48 58.84
CA GLY A 177 -7.41 -23.04 58.59
C GLY A 177 -6.07 -22.32 58.74
N ASP A 178 -5.02 -22.97 59.24
CA ASP A 178 -3.69 -22.38 59.32
C ASP A 178 -3.05 -22.24 57.94
N THR A 179 -2.34 -21.13 57.73
CA THR A 179 -1.51 -20.94 56.54
C THR A 179 -0.18 -21.68 56.71
N VAL A 180 0.11 -22.61 55.79
CA VAL A 180 1.34 -23.40 55.78
C VAL A 180 2.23 -23.01 54.59
N THR A 181 3.54 -23.21 54.73
CA THR A 181 4.52 -23.01 53.67
C THR A 181 5.26 -24.31 53.38
N VAL A 182 5.95 -24.38 52.24
CA VAL A 182 6.76 -25.56 51.89
C VAL A 182 7.75 -25.87 53.02
N GLY A 183 7.67 -27.10 53.54
CA GLY A 183 8.51 -27.57 54.65
C GLY A 183 7.92 -27.36 56.05
N THR A 184 6.81 -26.63 56.21
CA THR A 184 6.09 -26.55 57.49
C THR A 184 5.75 -27.96 57.96
N VAL A 185 6.12 -28.28 59.20
CA VAL A 185 5.80 -29.55 59.85
C VAL A 185 4.31 -29.53 60.23
N ILE A 186 3.60 -30.59 59.84
CA ILE A 186 2.16 -30.76 60.03
C ILE A 186 1.92 -31.70 61.21
N ALA A 187 2.60 -32.84 61.22
CA ALA A 187 2.43 -33.88 62.24
C ALA A 187 3.69 -34.73 62.40
N ASP A 188 3.92 -35.20 63.62
CA ASP A 188 4.91 -36.23 63.91
C ASP A 188 4.24 -37.61 63.92
N VAL A 189 4.84 -38.56 63.19
CA VAL A 189 4.36 -39.94 63.08
C VAL A 189 5.39 -40.89 63.66
N LEU A 190 4.89 -41.77 64.52
CA LEU A 190 5.72 -42.73 65.23
C LEU A 190 5.14 -44.15 65.12
N ASP A 191 5.93 -45.10 64.63
CA ASP A 191 5.56 -46.52 64.67
C ASP A 191 5.76 -47.06 66.08
N ARG A 192 4.67 -47.10 66.87
CA ARG A 192 4.69 -47.68 68.22
C ARG A 192 4.58 -49.20 68.25
N ASP A 193 4.14 -49.82 67.17
CA ASP A 193 3.88 -51.26 67.11
C ASP A 193 5.14 -52.06 66.81
N HIS A 194 6.17 -51.42 66.21
CA HIS A 194 7.45 -52.04 65.91
C HIS A 194 8.64 -51.24 66.43
N MET A 195 9.63 -51.94 66.97
CA MET A 195 10.87 -51.38 67.47
C MET A 195 12.06 -52.05 66.78
N LYS A 196 13.15 -51.32 66.61
CA LYS A 196 14.43 -51.81 66.10
C LYS A 196 15.44 -51.86 67.24
N LEU A 197 16.25 -52.90 67.27
CA LEU A 197 17.38 -53.06 68.17
C LEU A 197 18.64 -53.25 67.32
N LYS A 198 19.52 -52.26 67.28
CA LYS A 198 20.80 -52.32 66.57
C LYS A 198 21.89 -52.73 67.56
N VAL A 199 22.36 -53.97 67.45
CA VAL A 199 23.34 -54.54 68.37
C VAL A 199 24.55 -55.11 67.63
N PRO A 200 25.76 -55.00 68.20
CA PRO A 200 26.96 -55.56 67.59
C PRO A 200 27.03 -57.08 67.83
N PHE A 201 27.32 -57.84 66.79
CA PHE A 201 27.71 -59.25 66.88
C PHE A 201 29.16 -59.41 66.45
N HIS A 202 29.88 -60.42 66.93
CA HIS A 202 31.22 -60.69 66.43
C HIS A 202 31.19 -60.95 64.92
N ALA A 203 32.13 -60.37 64.18
CA ALA A 203 32.13 -60.41 62.71
C ALA A 203 32.11 -61.85 62.16
N ALA A 204 32.75 -62.79 62.86
CA ALA A 204 32.74 -64.21 62.50
C ALA A 204 31.35 -64.85 62.57
N ASP A 205 30.56 -64.52 63.60
CA ASP A 205 29.19 -65.04 63.77
C ASP A 205 28.24 -64.33 62.80
N ALA A 206 28.39 -63.01 62.66
CA ALA A 206 27.56 -62.19 61.78
C ALA A 206 27.73 -62.53 60.29
N ALA A 207 28.87 -63.13 59.89
CA ALA A 207 29.10 -63.56 58.51
C ALA A 207 28.10 -64.63 58.03
N GLY A 208 27.50 -65.40 58.96
CA GLY A 208 26.50 -66.41 58.66
C GLY A 208 25.04 -65.93 58.72
N PHE A 209 24.80 -64.67 59.13
CA PHE A 209 23.45 -64.13 59.24
C PHE A 209 22.91 -63.65 57.90
N TYR A 210 21.58 -63.67 57.78
CA TYR A 210 20.87 -63.14 56.61
C TYR A 210 19.61 -62.39 57.04
N VAL A 211 19.21 -61.42 56.21
CA VAL A 211 17.98 -60.63 56.45
C VAL A 211 16.75 -61.54 56.42
N GLY A 212 15.84 -61.34 57.36
CA GLY A 212 14.66 -62.18 57.59
C GLY A 212 14.88 -63.35 58.54
N GLN A 213 16.12 -63.61 58.98
CA GLN A 213 16.40 -64.64 59.98
C GLN A 213 15.75 -64.30 61.33
N THR A 214 15.20 -65.30 62.02
CA THR A 214 14.60 -65.14 63.34
C THR A 214 15.68 -64.87 64.40
N ALA A 215 15.40 -63.92 65.29
CA ALA A 215 16.24 -63.53 66.41
C ALA A 215 15.43 -63.56 67.71
N THR A 216 16.05 -63.97 68.81
CA THR A 216 15.48 -63.85 70.15
C THR A 216 16.06 -62.61 70.81
N VAL A 217 15.22 -61.63 71.11
CA VAL A 217 15.61 -60.37 71.76
C VAL A 217 15.24 -60.43 73.24
N THR A 218 16.21 -60.23 74.12
CA THR A 218 15.99 -60.17 75.58
C THR A 218 16.02 -58.72 76.03
N VAL A 219 14.98 -58.26 76.72
CA VAL A 219 14.87 -56.87 77.19
C VAL A 219 15.52 -56.76 78.57
N ASN A 220 16.59 -55.99 78.67
CA ASN A 220 17.39 -55.84 79.89
C ASN A 220 16.54 -55.34 81.07
N GLY A 221 16.80 -55.88 82.27
CA GLY A 221 16.04 -55.56 83.48
C GLY A 221 14.68 -56.26 83.57
N THR A 222 14.26 -56.97 82.52
CA THR A 222 13.08 -57.84 82.52
C THR A 222 13.51 -59.26 82.16
N SER A 223 12.81 -60.28 82.64
CA SER A 223 13.03 -61.66 82.16
C SER A 223 12.25 -61.98 80.89
N SER A 224 11.82 -60.94 80.14
CA SER A 224 10.98 -61.07 78.96
C SER A 224 11.84 -61.21 77.71
N THR A 225 11.47 -62.20 76.87
CA THR A 225 12.06 -62.39 75.54
C THR A 225 11.02 -62.12 74.47
N LEU A 226 11.45 -61.45 73.41
CA LEU A 226 10.65 -61.12 72.24
C LEU A 226 11.22 -61.83 71.03
N THR A 227 10.34 -62.25 70.13
CA THR A 227 10.76 -62.78 68.83
C THR A 227 10.87 -61.61 67.86
N GLY A 228 12.04 -61.50 67.22
CA GLY A 228 12.32 -60.51 66.19
C GLY A 228 12.84 -61.14 64.91
N THR A 229 13.01 -60.31 63.89
CA THR A 229 13.61 -60.69 62.62
C THR A 229 14.75 -59.76 62.28
N VAL A 230 15.85 -60.30 61.76
CA VAL A 230 16.99 -59.52 61.27
C VAL A 230 16.51 -58.63 60.12
N ALA A 231 16.51 -57.32 60.33
CA ALA A 231 16.07 -56.33 59.35
C ALA A 231 17.22 -55.82 58.48
N GLU A 232 18.41 -55.66 59.08
CA GLU A 232 19.59 -55.15 58.38
C GLU A 232 20.86 -55.72 59.01
N ILE A 233 21.86 -56.00 58.19
CA ILE A 233 23.21 -56.34 58.62
C ILE A 233 24.15 -55.32 57.98
N ALA A 234 24.93 -54.62 58.79
CA ALA A 234 25.85 -53.61 58.29
C ALA A 234 26.88 -54.21 57.32
N ALA A 235 27.20 -53.46 56.27
CA ALA A 235 28.12 -53.91 55.23
C ALA A 235 29.59 -53.97 55.68
N THR A 236 29.94 -53.31 56.78
CA THR A 236 31.32 -53.14 57.25
C THR A 236 31.50 -53.60 58.68
N ASP A 237 32.69 -54.11 59.00
CA ASP A 237 33.11 -54.42 60.37
C ASP A 237 33.62 -53.17 61.08
N GLU A 238 33.31 -53.08 62.35
CA GLU A 238 33.73 -52.04 63.27
C GLU A 238 34.59 -52.65 64.38
N VAL A 239 35.49 -51.85 64.97
CA VAL A 239 36.27 -52.27 66.13
C VAL A 239 35.41 -52.08 67.38
N GLY A 240 34.96 -53.18 67.97
CA GLY A 240 34.20 -53.22 69.21
C GLY A 240 35.06 -53.11 70.47
N ALA A 241 34.40 -53.16 71.64
CA ALA A 241 35.08 -53.13 72.93
C ALA A 241 36.10 -54.28 73.05
N GLY A 242 37.32 -53.97 73.52
CA GLY A 242 38.39 -54.96 73.66
C GLY A 242 39.13 -55.32 72.35
N GLY A 243 38.92 -54.58 71.26
CA GLY A 243 39.66 -54.74 70.01
C GLY A 243 39.12 -55.81 69.06
N THR A 244 37.96 -56.39 69.36
CA THR A 244 37.33 -57.40 68.51
C THR A 244 36.58 -56.78 67.35
N LEU A 245 36.64 -57.39 66.17
CA LEU A 245 35.80 -56.98 65.04
C LEU A 245 34.34 -57.38 65.30
N VAL A 246 33.45 -56.40 65.21
CA VAL A 246 31.99 -56.58 65.35
C VAL A 246 31.28 -56.03 64.13
N ARG A 247 30.10 -56.59 63.84
CA ARG A 247 29.21 -56.13 62.78
C ARG A 247 27.87 -55.78 63.38
N GLN A 248 27.36 -54.59 63.04
CA GLN A 248 26.07 -54.14 63.53
C GLN A 248 24.95 -54.91 62.84
N VAL A 249 24.05 -55.48 63.63
CA VAL A 249 22.86 -56.16 63.12
C VAL A 249 21.65 -55.47 63.73
N THR A 250 20.75 -54.99 62.87
CA THR A 250 19.48 -54.37 63.26
C THR A 250 18.40 -55.42 63.24
N ILE A 251 17.76 -55.64 64.38
CA ILE A 251 16.66 -56.60 64.55
C ILE A 251 15.38 -55.82 64.77
N GLN A 252 14.34 -56.11 63.99
CA GLN A 252 13.01 -55.57 64.21
C GLN A 252 12.21 -56.52 65.11
N VAL A 253 11.53 -55.96 66.11
CA VAL A 253 10.64 -56.68 67.04
C VAL A 253 9.28 -56.00 67.09
N ASN A 254 8.24 -56.78 67.36
CA ASN A 254 6.93 -56.23 67.68
C ASN A 254 6.94 -55.71 69.12
N ASN A 255 6.47 -54.48 69.32
CA ASN A 255 6.36 -53.88 70.63
C ASN A 255 5.04 -54.29 71.30
N PRO A 256 5.06 -55.05 72.40
CA PRO A 256 3.83 -55.41 73.14
C PRO A 256 3.23 -54.23 73.95
N GLY A 257 3.73 -53.00 73.75
CA GLY A 257 3.23 -51.78 74.37
C GLY A 257 4.00 -51.29 75.59
N VAL A 258 5.08 -51.99 75.98
CA VAL A 258 5.93 -51.64 77.14
C VAL A 258 7.34 -51.20 76.77
N LEU A 259 7.75 -51.33 75.51
CA LEU A 259 9.07 -50.87 75.08
C LEU A 259 9.05 -49.39 74.71
N SER A 260 10.18 -48.75 75.02
CA SER A 260 10.49 -47.35 74.73
C SER A 260 11.97 -47.22 74.34
N GLU A 261 12.42 -46.02 73.94
CA GLU A 261 13.84 -45.75 73.63
C GLU A 261 14.75 -45.82 74.86
N THR A 262 14.19 -45.76 76.07
CA THR A 262 14.92 -45.97 77.32
C THR A 262 15.09 -47.45 77.65
N SER A 263 14.39 -48.33 76.94
CA SER A 263 14.56 -49.78 77.08
C SER A 263 15.85 -50.21 76.40
N GLN A 264 16.60 -51.10 77.05
CA GLN A 264 17.78 -51.74 76.47
C GLN A 264 17.51 -53.20 76.19
N GLY A 265 18.15 -53.74 75.16
CA GLY A 265 18.04 -55.15 74.82
C GLY A 265 19.36 -55.75 74.40
N THR A 266 19.41 -57.07 74.52
CA THR A 266 20.40 -57.93 73.87
C THR A 266 19.68 -58.85 72.90
N ALA A 267 20.39 -59.42 71.94
CA ALA A 267 19.80 -60.35 70.99
C ALA A 267 20.65 -61.59 70.81
N SER A 268 20.00 -62.69 70.46
CA SER A 268 20.64 -63.92 69.98
C SER A 268 20.06 -64.35 68.64
N ILE A 269 20.95 -64.69 67.71
CA ILE A 269 20.60 -65.15 66.36
C ILE A 269 21.33 -66.49 66.16
N GLY A 270 20.58 -67.56 65.86
CA GLY A 270 21.17 -68.88 65.63
C GLY A 270 22.02 -69.44 66.78
N GLY A 271 21.80 -68.97 68.01
CA GLY A 271 22.57 -69.37 69.20
C GLY A 271 23.79 -68.49 69.51
N ALA A 272 24.19 -67.60 68.60
CA ALA A 272 25.20 -66.58 68.87
C ALA A 272 24.57 -65.40 69.62
N ALA A 273 25.22 -64.88 70.65
CA ALA A 273 24.75 -63.72 71.42
C ALA A 273 25.44 -62.44 70.94
N CYS A 274 24.75 -61.31 71.02
CA CYS A 274 25.36 -60.01 70.72
C CYS A 274 26.47 -59.69 71.74
N ALA A 275 27.51 -58.98 71.28
CA ALA A 275 28.67 -58.61 72.08
C ALA A 275 28.36 -57.52 73.12
N ALA A 276 27.32 -56.70 72.89
CA ALA A 276 26.89 -55.66 73.80
C ALA A 276 25.39 -55.38 73.66
N SER A 277 24.78 -54.84 74.72
CA SER A 277 23.40 -54.34 74.66
C SER A 277 23.32 -52.99 73.97
N SER A 278 22.14 -52.68 73.44
CA SER A 278 21.84 -51.38 72.83
C SER A 278 20.44 -50.92 73.23
N ASN A 279 20.16 -49.64 73.02
CA ASN A 279 18.81 -49.10 73.21
C ASN A 279 17.92 -49.53 72.04
N PHE A 280 16.62 -49.73 72.32
CA PHE A 280 15.65 -49.82 71.25
C PHE A 280 15.43 -48.45 70.61
N THR A 281 15.08 -48.44 69.33
CA THR A 281 14.63 -47.26 68.58
C THR A 281 13.30 -47.59 67.91
N TYR A 282 12.42 -46.62 67.69
CA TYR A 282 11.19 -46.88 66.93
C TYR A 282 11.51 -47.35 65.51
N ALA A 283 10.67 -48.22 64.94
CA ALA A 283 10.89 -48.74 63.60
C ALA A 283 10.81 -47.64 62.53
N ALA A 284 9.92 -46.66 62.73
CA ALA A 284 9.80 -45.43 61.97
C ALA A 284 9.46 -44.26 62.91
N SER A 285 10.09 -43.11 62.65
CA SER A 285 9.80 -41.81 63.28
C SER A 285 10.03 -40.75 62.21
N ALA A 286 8.98 -40.04 61.81
CA ALA A 286 9.07 -39.10 60.71
C ALA A 286 8.10 -37.93 60.86
N GLN A 287 8.52 -36.78 60.34
CA GLN A 287 7.70 -35.59 60.24
C GLN A 287 6.98 -35.55 58.89
N ILE A 288 5.67 -35.38 58.94
CA ILE A 288 4.87 -35.05 57.76
C ILE A 288 4.96 -33.54 57.57
N THR A 289 5.40 -33.11 56.40
CA THR A 289 5.62 -31.71 56.05
C THR A 289 4.79 -31.32 54.84
N ALA A 290 4.33 -30.07 54.78
CA ALA A 290 3.69 -29.51 53.60
C ALA A 290 4.66 -29.45 52.42
N LYS A 291 4.17 -29.76 51.21
CA LYS A 291 4.92 -29.66 49.95
C LYS A 291 4.50 -28.48 49.07
N ALA A 292 3.34 -27.90 49.36
CA ALA A 292 2.85 -26.67 48.77
C ALA A 292 2.58 -25.64 49.88
N SER A 293 2.46 -24.38 49.49
CA SER A 293 2.06 -23.29 50.38
C SER A 293 0.57 -22.98 50.19
N GLY A 294 -0.12 -22.59 51.27
CA GLY A 294 -1.52 -22.19 51.24
C GLY A 294 -2.22 -22.45 52.56
N ASP A 295 -3.52 -22.18 52.60
CA ASP A 295 -4.33 -22.41 53.80
C ASP A 295 -4.74 -23.87 53.89
N LEU A 296 -4.63 -24.49 55.07
CA LEU A 296 -5.01 -25.87 55.29
C LEU A 296 -6.54 -26.01 55.32
N ASP A 297 -7.15 -26.34 54.18
CA ASP A 297 -8.60 -26.48 54.01
C ASP A 297 -9.17 -27.66 54.79
N ILE A 298 -8.47 -28.81 54.74
CA ILE A 298 -8.92 -30.06 55.38
C ILE A 298 -7.79 -30.66 56.20
N LEU A 299 -8.10 -31.09 57.43
CA LEU A 299 -7.24 -31.94 58.24
C LEU A 299 -8.05 -33.15 58.75
N ASN A 300 -7.67 -34.34 58.30
CA ASN A 300 -8.41 -35.59 58.49
C ASN A 300 -7.93 -36.44 59.67
N VAL A 301 -6.93 -35.97 60.42
CA VAL A 301 -6.29 -36.73 61.51
C VAL A 301 -6.25 -35.92 62.79
N LYS A 302 -6.22 -36.63 63.92
CA LYS A 302 -6.01 -36.08 65.26
C LYS A 302 -4.86 -36.81 65.94
N GLU A 303 -4.33 -36.22 67.00
CA GLU A 303 -3.34 -36.88 67.84
C GLU A 303 -3.91 -38.21 68.38
N GLY A 304 -3.10 -39.28 68.26
CA GLY A 304 -3.49 -40.65 68.59
C GLY A 304 -4.08 -41.47 67.44
N ASP A 305 -4.41 -40.86 66.30
CA ASP A 305 -4.91 -41.59 65.13
C ASP A 305 -3.81 -42.43 64.47
N ARG A 306 -4.20 -43.59 63.92
CA ARG A 306 -3.30 -44.44 63.13
C ARG A 306 -3.35 -44.04 61.65
N VAL A 307 -2.18 -43.91 61.05
CA VAL A 307 -2.02 -43.59 59.62
C VAL A 307 -1.22 -44.66 58.89
N SER A 308 -1.54 -44.85 57.61
CA SER A 308 -0.80 -45.72 56.68
C SER A 308 0.04 -44.91 55.70
N VAL A 309 1.10 -45.50 55.15
CA VAL A 309 1.92 -44.88 54.09
C VAL A 309 1.02 -44.46 52.93
N GLY A 310 1.14 -43.21 52.49
CA GLY A 310 0.36 -42.62 51.39
C GLY A 310 -1.05 -42.15 51.76
N GLN A 311 -1.50 -42.35 53.00
CA GLN A 311 -2.79 -41.84 53.46
C GLN A 311 -2.78 -40.30 53.45
N ILE A 312 -3.81 -39.70 52.86
CA ILE A 312 -4.02 -38.25 52.87
C ILE A 312 -4.46 -37.84 54.28
N ILE A 313 -3.63 -37.02 54.93
CA ILE A 313 -3.90 -36.50 56.27
C ILE A 313 -4.44 -35.08 56.23
N GLY A 314 -4.19 -34.33 55.15
CA GLY A 314 -4.73 -32.99 54.95
C GLY A 314 -4.68 -32.54 53.49
N VAL A 315 -5.44 -31.50 53.19
CA VAL A 315 -5.56 -30.90 51.86
C VAL A 315 -5.43 -29.38 52.01
N ILE A 316 -4.53 -28.79 51.24
CA ILE A 316 -4.35 -27.33 51.17
C ILE A 316 -5.42 -26.75 50.23
N ALA A 317 -5.90 -25.53 50.47
CA ALA A 317 -6.83 -24.85 49.56
C ALA A 317 -6.14 -24.53 48.22
N GLU A 318 -6.91 -24.48 47.14
CA GLU A 318 -6.38 -24.03 45.85
C GLU A 318 -6.20 -22.50 45.87
N ALA A 319 -4.99 -22.04 45.58
CA ALA A 319 -4.76 -20.61 45.38
C ALA A 319 -5.44 -20.17 44.08
N ASP A 320 -6.32 -19.18 44.17
CA ASP A 320 -6.92 -18.56 42.99
C ASP A 320 -5.86 -17.70 42.27
N LEU A 321 -5.28 -18.29 41.21
CA LEU A 321 -4.32 -17.63 40.33
C LEU A 321 -4.98 -17.19 39.02
N ASP A 322 -6.29 -17.38 38.85
CA ASP A 322 -6.95 -17.19 37.55
C ASP A 322 -6.85 -15.73 37.09
N ILE A 323 -7.05 -14.78 38.01
CA ILE A 323 -6.89 -13.35 37.71
C ILE A 323 -5.43 -13.01 37.34
N GLN A 324 -4.45 -13.63 37.99
CA GLN A 324 -3.03 -13.37 37.71
C GLN A 324 -2.61 -13.96 36.36
N ILE A 325 -3.07 -15.17 36.06
CA ILE A 325 -2.86 -15.85 34.78
C ILE A 325 -3.50 -15.03 33.65
N GLU A 326 -4.72 -14.54 33.85
CA GLU A 326 -5.40 -13.75 32.83
C GLU A 326 -4.71 -12.39 32.59
N ASN A 327 -4.28 -11.71 33.65
CA ASN A 327 -3.46 -10.49 33.51
C ASN A 327 -2.15 -10.76 32.77
N ALA A 328 -1.47 -11.88 33.03
CA ALA A 328 -0.25 -12.27 32.34
C ALA A 328 -0.50 -12.60 30.85
N ARG A 329 -1.63 -13.23 30.51
CA ARG A 329 -2.06 -13.45 29.12
C ARG A 329 -2.31 -12.14 28.39
N ILE A 330 -3.03 -11.20 29.00
CA ILE A 330 -3.28 -9.88 28.43
C ILE A 330 -1.95 -9.12 28.21
N ALA A 331 -1.00 -9.23 29.15
CA ALA A 331 0.32 -8.62 29.00
C ALA A 331 1.10 -9.23 27.82
N LEU A 332 1.04 -10.55 27.66
CA LEU A 332 1.63 -11.24 26.51
C LEU A 332 0.99 -10.81 25.19
N GLU A 333 -0.34 -10.74 25.12
CA GLU A 333 -1.07 -10.31 23.92
C GLU A 333 -0.71 -8.88 23.52
N ASN A 334 -0.65 -7.95 24.48
CA ASN A 334 -0.24 -6.57 24.22
C ASN A 334 1.21 -6.47 23.70
N ALA A 335 2.12 -7.28 24.26
CA ALA A 335 3.50 -7.34 23.79
C ALA A 335 3.58 -7.90 22.36
N GLN A 336 2.79 -8.94 22.06
CA GLN A 336 2.70 -9.53 20.72
C GLN A 336 2.11 -8.55 19.69
N LEU A 337 1.06 -7.81 20.05
CA LEU A 337 0.47 -6.79 19.19
C LEU A 337 1.46 -5.66 18.90
N SER A 338 2.21 -5.23 19.91
CA SER A 338 3.26 -4.22 19.74
C SER A 338 4.36 -4.71 18.79
N LEU A 339 4.82 -5.96 18.95
CA LEU A 339 5.77 -6.60 18.04
C LEU A 339 5.22 -6.66 16.61
N LYS A 340 3.98 -7.12 16.44
CA LYS A 340 3.32 -7.21 15.14
C LYS A 340 3.25 -5.83 14.45
N ASN A 341 2.83 -4.79 15.16
CA ASN A 341 2.78 -3.43 14.61
C ASN A 341 4.17 -2.93 14.17
N ALA A 342 5.23 -3.31 14.89
CA ALA A 342 6.60 -2.94 14.51
C ALA A 342 7.08 -3.75 13.29
N GLN A 343 6.67 -5.01 13.16
CA GLN A 343 6.95 -5.84 11.99
C GLN A 343 6.23 -5.31 10.74
N GLU A 344 4.96 -4.93 10.84
CA GLU A 344 4.22 -4.31 9.73
C GLU A 344 4.90 -3.01 9.28
N LYS A 345 5.39 -2.20 10.22
CA LYS A 345 6.18 -1.00 9.90
C LYS A 345 7.52 -1.29 9.24
N LEU A 346 8.12 -2.47 9.46
CA LEU A 346 9.37 -2.85 8.81
C LEU A 346 9.14 -3.12 7.32
N ASP A 347 7.99 -3.69 6.97
CA ASP A 347 7.63 -3.95 5.56
C ASP A 347 7.53 -2.64 4.75
N ASP A 348 7.12 -1.53 5.39
CA ASP A 348 7.08 -0.20 4.77
C ASP A 348 8.47 0.33 4.34
N TYR A 349 9.58 -0.22 4.85
CA TYR A 349 10.95 0.15 4.46
C TYR A 349 11.40 -0.52 3.16
N THR A 350 10.62 -1.48 2.63
CA THR A 350 10.86 -2.09 1.33
C THR A 350 9.78 -1.66 0.36
N ILE A 351 10.11 -0.72 -0.52
CA ILE A 351 9.20 -0.22 -1.53
C ILE A 351 9.24 -1.16 -2.73
N THR A 352 8.07 -1.69 -3.11
CA THR A 352 7.91 -2.60 -4.26
C THR A 352 7.02 -2.00 -5.33
N SER A 353 7.14 -2.48 -6.57
CA SER A 353 6.22 -2.07 -7.64
C SER A 353 4.82 -2.66 -7.43
N THR A 354 3.78 -1.86 -7.57
CA THR A 354 2.38 -2.33 -7.45
C THR A 354 1.77 -2.77 -8.78
N ILE A 355 2.44 -2.44 -9.89
CA ILE A 355 2.06 -2.76 -11.27
C ILE A 355 3.23 -3.37 -12.03
N ASP A 356 2.94 -4.07 -13.12
CA ASP A 356 3.93 -4.41 -14.14
C ASP A 356 4.11 -3.20 -15.07
N GLY A 357 5.34 -2.84 -15.42
CA GLY A 357 5.56 -1.66 -16.26
C GLY A 357 7.02 -1.34 -16.50
N GLN A 358 7.26 -0.22 -17.19
CA GLN A 358 8.59 0.32 -17.43
C GLN A 358 8.83 1.51 -16.50
N VAL A 359 10.04 1.58 -15.93
CA VAL A 359 10.49 2.74 -15.14
C VAL A 359 10.73 3.92 -16.08
N ILE A 360 10.00 5.01 -15.87
CA ILE A 360 10.05 6.22 -16.69
C ILE A 360 10.98 7.26 -16.08
N GLU A 361 10.90 7.40 -14.76
CA GLU A 361 11.73 8.33 -13.99
C GLU A 361 12.28 7.62 -12.76
N LYS A 362 13.55 7.89 -12.44
CA LYS A 362 14.23 7.53 -11.20
C LYS A 362 14.82 8.81 -10.62
N ASN A 363 14.08 9.44 -9.71
CA ASN A 363 14.43 10.74 -9.16
C ASN A 363 15.33 10.65 -7.91
N LEU A 364 15.49 9.46 -7.31
CA LEU A 364 16.33 9.23 -6.12
C LEU A 364 17.31 8.07 -6.33
N ASP A 365 18.52 8.24 -5.80
CA ASP A 365 19.62 7.27 -5.86
C ASP A 365 19.99 6.71 -4.48
N VAL A 366 20.85 5.69 -4.49
CA VAL A 366 21.43 5.13 -3.26
C VAL A 366 22.22 6.21 -2.51
N GLY A 367 21.95 6.36 -1.21
CA GLY A 367 22.51 7.40 -0.35
C GLY A 367 21.65 8.66 -0.24
N ASP A 368 20.63 8.82 -1.07
CA ASP A 368 19.67 9.92 -0.91
C ASP A 368 18.75 9.66 0.29
N ASN A 369 18.29 10.76 0.88
CA ASN A 369 17.28 10.70 1.93
C ASN A 369 15.90 10.82 1.31
N ILE A 370 15.06 9.82 1.56
CA ILE A 370 13.65 9.86 1.23
C ILE A 370 12.86 10.30 2.45
N ASN A 371 11.96 11.27 2.28
CA ASN A 371 11.08 11.73 3.35
C ASN A 371 9.65 11.30 3.03
N GLY A 372 9.00 10.61 3.98
CA GLY A 372 7.56 10.37 3.98
C GLY A 372 6.82 11.66 3.64
N MET A 373 6.06 11.63 2.55
CA MET A 373 5.28 12.72 1.93
C MET A 373 5.28 14.03 2.73
N SER A 374 6.27 14.90 2.51
CA SER A 374 6.26 16.24 3.10
C SER A 374 5.36 17.14 2.27
N SER A 375 4.16 17.42 2.78
CA SER A 375 3.22 18.39 2.22
C SER A 375 3.63 19.86 2.47
N SER A 376 4.93 20.13 2.63
CA SER A 376 5.47 21.47 2.85
C SER A 376 6.26 21.93 1.63
N GLY A 377 5.57 22.02 0.48
CA GLY A 377 6.11 22.52 -0.77
C GLY A 377 5.14 22.26 -1.92
N THR A 378 5.14 23.12 -2.94
CA THR A 378 4.29 23.03 -4.16
C THR A 378 4.69 21.91 -5.13
N THR A 379 5.66 21.05 -4.78
CA THR A 379 6.12 19.96 -5.65
C THR A 379 6.27 18.66 -4.86
N VAL A 380 5.37 17.71 -5.13
CA VAL A 380 5.53 16.31 -4.67
C VAL A 380 6.59 15.69 -5.57
N THR A 381 7.75 15.33 -5.02
CA THR A 381 8.78 14.58 -5.75
C THR A 381 8.55 13.10 -5.52
N TYR A 382 8.24 12.36 -6.57
CA TYR A 382 8.11 10.91 -6.51
C TYR A 382 9.49 10.26 -6.70
N PRO A 383 9.91 9.29 -5.87
CA PRO A 383 11.19 8.60 -6.01
C PRO A 383 11.39 7.95 -7.38
N ALA A 384 10.30 7.39 -7.93
CA ALA A 384 10.27 6.85 -9.27
C ALA A 384 8.83 6.86 -9.83
N VAL A 385 8.72 6.78 -11.15
CA VAL A 385 7.45 6.70 -11.87
C VAL A 385 7.49 5.50 -12.80
N ILE A 386 6.46 4.65 -12.74
CA ILE A 386 6.36 3.42 -13.53
C ILE A 386 5.10 3.49 -14.38
N TYR A 387 5.21 3.25 -15.68
CA TYR A 387 4.08 3.21 -16.61
C TYR A 387 3.88 1.81 -17.17
N ASP A 388 2.63 1.37 -17.20
CA ASP A 388 2.21 0.25 -18.03
C ASP A 388 2.00 0.75 -19.47
N ARG A 389 2.92 0.40 -20.37
CA ARG A 389 2.85 0.76 -21.80
C ARG A 389 2.22 -0.34 -22.66
N SER A 390 1.60 -1.36 -22.07
CA SER A 390 0.93 -2.42 -22.84
C SER A 390 -0.20 -1.89 -23.72
N GLN A 391 -0.83 -0.80 -23.30
CA GLN A 391 -1.83 -0.05 -24.05
C GLN A 391 -1.65 1.45 -23.77
N LEU A 392 -2.00 2.27 -24.75
CA LEU A 392 -2.01 3.72 -24.64
C LEU A 392 -3.46 4.22 -24.73
N THR A 393 -3.74 5.28 -24.00
CA THR A 393 -5.04 5.92 -23.98
C THR A 393 -4.85 7.43 -24.02
N PHE A 394 -5.88 8.18 -24.38
CA PHE A 394 -5.91 9.62 -24.15
C PHE A 394 -7.35 10.06 -23.92
N GLU A 395 -7.49 11.18 -23.22
CA GLU A 395 -8.78 11.85 -23.06
C GLU A 395 -8.85 13.04 -24.02
N MET A 396 -9.97 13.16 -24.73
CA MET A 396 -10.27 14.29 -25.60
C MET A 396 -11.60 14.92 -25.18
N ASP A 397 -11.65 16.25 -25.17
CA ASP A 397 -12.85 17.01 -24.86
C ASP A 397 -13.74 17.19 -26.10
N ILE A 398 -14.98 16.69 -26.05
CA ILE A 398 -15.97 16.81 -27.13
C ILE A 398 -17.07 17.80 -26.74
N ASP A 399 -17.47 18.71 -27.64
CA ASP A 399 -18.53 19.70 -27.37
C ASP A 399 -19.90 19.04 -27.09
N GLU A 400 -20.72 19.65 -26.22
CA GLU A 400 -22.07 19.21 -25.89
C GLU A 400 -23.00 19.05 -27.12
N GLN A 401 -22.75 19.77 -28.20
CA GLN A 401 -23.53 19.64 -29.44
C GLN A 401 -23.24 18.32 -30.18
N ASP A 402 -22.00 17.83 -30.09
CA ASP A 402 -21.53 16.68 -30.86
C ASP A 402 -21.55 15.39 -30.05
N ILE A 403 -21.50 15.47 -28.72
CA ILE A 403 -21.44 14.30 -27.82
C ILE A 403 -22.61 13.33 -28.01
N SER A 404 -23.78 13.84 -28.43
CA SER A 404 -24.98 13.02 -28.67
C SER A 404 -24.81 12.00 -29.80
N GLN A 405 -23.85 12.23 -30.69
CA GLN A 405 -23.55 11.39 -31.86
C GLN A 405 -22.43 10.37 -31.56
N ILE A 406 -21.73 10.52 -30.42
CA ILE A 406 -20.60 9.66 -30.04
C ILE A 406 -21.09 8.44 -29.26
N GLN A 407 -20.54 7.27 -29.60
CA GLN A 407 -20.86 6.00 -28.95
C GLN A 407 -19.58 5.21 -28.68
N VAL A 408 -19.59 4.47 -27.56
CA VAL A 408 -18.52 3.54 -27.21
C VAL A 408 -18.35 2.50 -28.33
N GLY A 409 -17.11 2.27 -28.74
CA GLY A 409 -16.73 1.36 -29.82
C GLY A 409 -16.60 1.99 -31.20
N GLN A 410 -16.87 3.28 -31.38
CA GLN A 410 -16.58 3.99 -32.62
C GLN A 410 -15.08 4.02 -32.91
N LYS A 411 -14.72 3.95 -34.20
CA LYS A 411 -13.33 4.04 -34.65
C LYS A 411 -12.85 5.48 -34.56
N VAL A 412 -11.59 5.63 -34.16
CA VAL A 412 -10.91 6.92 -34.04
C VAL A 412 -9.65 6.88 -34.88
N GLU A 413 -9.47 7.89 -35.72
CA GLU A 413 -8.20 8.15 -36.40
C GLU A 413 -7.40 9.16 -35.57
N ILE A 414 -6.15 8.82 -35.27
CA ILE A 414 -5.28 9.57 -34.36
C ILE A 414 -4.06 10.02 -35.16
N THR A 415 -3.72 11.30 -35.06
CA THR A 415 -2.51 11.88 -35.65
C THR A 415 -1.73 12.63 -34.58
N ALA A 416 -0.40 12.62 -34.70
CA ALA A 416 0.48 13.36 -33.82
C ALA A 416 1.27 14.36 -34.64
N ASP A 417 1.17 15.66 -34.33
CA ASP A 417 1.90 16.70 -35.07
C ASP A 417 3.43 16.52 -35.00
N ALA A 418 3.91 15.83 -33.96
CA ALA A 418 5.32 15.51 -33.78
C ALA A 418 5.82 14.38 -34.71
N LEU A 419 4.91 13.64 -35.37
CA LEU A 419 5.22 12.51 -36.24
C LEU A 419 4.74 12.80 -37.66
N ASP A 420 5.67 13.15 -38.55
CA ASP A 420 5.36 13.52 -39.93
C ASP A 420 4.64 12.38 -40.69
N GLY A 421 3.34 12.57 -40.95
CA GLY A 421 2.54 11.74 -41.86
C GLY A 421 2.15 10.35 -41.35
N GLN A 422 2.26 10.09 -40.03
CA GLN A 422 1.80 8.84 -39.43
C GLN A 422 0.40 9.00 -38.85
N SER A 423 -0.51 8.08 -39.21
CA SER A 423 -1.81 7.95 -38.56
C SER A 423 -1.89 6.63 -37.81
N PHE A 424 -2.53 6.68 -36.66
CA PHE A 424 -2.82 5.54 -35.80
C PHE A 424 -4.33 5.38 -35.68
N THR A 425 -4.79 4.18 -35.33
CA THR A 425 -6.20 3.92 -35.09
C THR A 425 -6.44 3.63 -33.61
N GLY A 426 -7.67 3.85 -33.18
CA GLY A 426 -8.13 3.51 -31.85
C GLY A 426 -9.64 3.37 -31.82
N VAL A 427 -10.16 3.15 -30.63
CA VAL A 427 -11.59 3.02 -30.37
C VAL A 427 -12.01 3.86 -29.18
N VAL A 428 -13.23 4.39 -29.24
CA VAL A 428 -13.84 5.05 -28.08
C VAL A 428 -14.08 4.00 -27.00
N ASP A 429 -13.36 4.09 -25.88
CA ASP A 429 -13.50 3.17 -24.74
C ASP A 429 -14.61 3.64 -23.79
N LYS A 430 -14.59 4.94 -23.46
CA LYS A 430 -15.49 5.49 -22.44
C LYS A 430 -15.89 6.92 -22.75
N ILE A 431 -17.13 7.24 -22.43
CA ILE A 431 -17.68 8.60 -22.48
C ILE A 431 -18.03 9.01 -21.06
N ASN A 432 -17.43 10.09 -20.56
CA ASN A 432 -17.73 10.59 -19.23
C ASN A 432 -19.04 11.38 -19.25
N ILE A 433 -19.99 11.02 -18.39
CA ILE A 433 -21.30 11.69 -18.30
C ILE A 433 -21.24 13.04 -17.58
N ASN A 434 -20.12 13.34 -16.90
CA ASN A 434 -19.91 14.62 -16.24
C ASN A 434 -19.18 15.56 -17.21
N GLY A 435 -19.92 16.48 -17.81
CA GLY A 435 -19.34 17.54 -18.63
C GLY A 435 -18.57 18.56 -17.80
N THR A 436 -17.55 19.15 -18.40
CA THR A 436 -16.75 20.25 -17.87
C THR A 436 -17.19 21.53 -18.55
N THR A 437 -17.65 22.53 -17.78
CA THR A 437 -18.03 23.84 -18.33
C THR A 437 -16.90 24.84 -18.11
N ALA A 438 -16.30 25.31 -19.21
CA ALA A 438 -15.27 26.35 -19.19
C ALA A 438 -15.71 27.53 -20.07
N SER A 439 -15.70 28.74 -19.49
CA SER A 439 -16.04 29.98 -20.23
C SER A 439 -17.39 29.92 -20.98
N GLY A 440 -18.37 29.19 -20.44
CA GLY A 440 -19.72 29.06 -21.00
C GLY A 440 -19.91 27.98 -22.07
N HIS A 441 -18.86 27.20 -22.39
CA HIS A 441 -18.94 26.04 -23.28
C HIS A 441 -18.81 24.76 -22.44
N THR A 442 -19.66 23.77 -22.69
CA THR A 442 -19.65 22.48 -22.00
C THR A 442 -19.01 21.45 -22.92
N SER A 443 -17.93 20.81 -22.48
CA SER A 443 -17.36 19.64 -23.13
C SER A 443 -17.56 18.39 -22.28
N TYR A 444 -17.60 17.24 -22.93
CA TYR A 444 -17.67 15.92 -22.30
C TYR A 444 -16.38 15.18 -22.61
N PRO A 445 -15.61 14.76 -21.59
CA PRO A 445 -14.39 14.01 -21.80
C PRO A 445 -14.69 12.61 -22.36
N VAL A 446 -14.05 12.28 -23.47
CA VAL A 446 -14.12 10.98 -24.13
C VAL A 446 -12.74 10.33 -24.07
N THR A 447 -12.67 9.13 -23.50
CA THR A 447 -11.46 8.32 -23.41
C THR A 447 -11.36 7.43 -24.64
N VAL A 448 -10.25 7.56 -25.37
CA VAL A 448 -9.94 6.78 -26.56
C VAL A 448 -8.79 5.82 -26.25
N LEU A 449 -9.00 4.54 -26.51
CA LEU A 449 -7.98 3.51 -26.44
C LEU A 449 -7.27 3.40 -27.79
N VAL A 450 -5.96 3.54 -27.81
CA VAL A 450 -5.15 3.38 -29.02
C VAL A 450 -5.02 1.89 -29.36
N ASP A 451 -5.14 1.53 -30.64
CA ASP A 451 -4.97 0.15 -31.07
C ASP A 451 -3.51 -0.29 -30.90
N GLY A 452 -3.29 -1.22 -29.98
CA GLY A 452 -1.96 -1.72 -29.64
C GLY A 452 -1.15 -0.72 -28.81
N SER A 453 0.17 -0.74 -29.02
CA SER A 453 1.13 0.12 -28.31
C SER A 453 2.28 0.53 -29.25
N PRO A 454 2.04 1.48 -30.18
CA PRO A 454 3.07 1.94 -31.10
C PRO A 454 4.29 2.46 -30.33
N GLU A 455 5.50 2.00 -30.65
CA GLU A 455 6.72 2.42 -29.94
C GLU A 455 7.00 3.92 -30.14
N GLU A 456 6.53 4.46 -31.27
CA GLU A 456 6.62 5.86 -31.65
C GLU A 456 5.73 6.78 -30.80
N LEU A 457 4.69 6.23 -30.16
CA LEU A 457 3.81 6.96 -29.27
C LEU A 457 4.31 6.87 -27.81
N TYR A 458 4.79 8.00 -27.31
CA TYR A 458 5.22 8.22 -25.94
C TYR A 458 4.11 8.90 -25.13
N PRO A 459 3.90 8.47 -23.87
CA PRO A 459 3.14 9.24 -22.90
C PRO A 459 3.60 10.70 -22.81
N GLY A 460 2.65 11.62 -22.67
CA GLY A 460 2.86 13.06 -22.64
C GLY A 460 2.83 13.75 -24.01
N MET A 461 2.70 13.02 -25.11
CA MET A 461 2.59 13.63 -26.44
C MET A 461 1.16 14.10 -26.72
N ASN A 462 1.03 15.30 -27.30
CA ASN A 462 -0.25 15.81 -27.77
C ASN A 462 -0.62 15.14 -29.11
N VAL A 463 -1.87 14.70 -29.20
CA VAL A 463 -2.44 14.09 -30.40
C VAL A 463 -3.74 14.79 -30.78
N SER A 464 -4.01 14.79 -32.08
CA SER A 464 -5.31 15.14 -32.65
C SER A 464 -6.03 13.85 -33.02
N ALA A 465 -7.32 13.79 -32.74
CA ALA A 465 -8.12 12.61 -32.97
C ALA A 465 -9.43 12.96 -33.66
N LYS A 466 -9.85 12.13 -34.61
CA LYS A 466 -11.11 12.23 -35.33
C LYS A 466 -11.92 10.97 -35.08
N ILE A 467 -13.03 11.12 -34.34
CA ILE A 467 -13.97 10.03 -34.10
C ILE A 467 -14.87 9.92 -35.33
N ILE A 468 -14.90 8.76 -35.96
CA ILE A 468 -15.74 8.49 -37.13
C ILE A 468 -17.17 8.22 -36.65
N VAL A 469 -18.07 9.16 -36.91
CA VAL A 469 -19.48 9.08 -36.52
C VAL A 469 -20.29 8.28 -37.54
N GLU A 470 -20.13 8.62 -38.82
CA GLU A 470 -20.84 7.99 -39.93
C GLU A 470 -19.96 7.93 -41.18
N GLU A 471 -19.79 6.73 -41.74
CA GLU A 471 -19.22 6.54 -43.08
C GLU A 471 -20.38 6.58 -44.09
N VAL A 472 -20.50 7.70 -44.80
CA VAL A 472 -21.59 7.93 -45.75
C VAL A 472 -21.29 7.27 -47.10
N GLY A 473 -19.99 7.17 -47.43
CA GLY A 473 -19.51 6.68 -48.73
C GLY A 473 -19.69 7.73 -49.82
N ASN A 474 -19.83 7.27 -51.06
CA ASN A 474 -19.75 8.14 -52.23
C ASN A 474 -21.04 8.98 -52.41
N VAL A 475 -20.95 10.29 -52.12
CA VAL A 475 -22.04 11.27 -52.20
C VAL A 475 -21.64 12.52 -52.99
N LEU A 476 -22.63 13.24 -53.53
CA LEU A 476 -22.37 14.49 -54.25
C LEU A 476 -21.99 15.58 -53.26
N VAL A 477 -20.78 16.12 -53.36
CA VAL A 477 -20.29 17.13 -52.42
C VAL A 477 -20.02 18.47 -53.10
N LEU A 478 -20.17 19.53 -52.31
CA LEU A 478 -19.69 20.86 -52.65
C LEU A 478 -18.90 21.45 -51.48
N PRO A 479 -17.86 22.26 -51.73
CA PRO A 479 -17.19 22.98 -50.65
C PRO A 479 -18.19 23.83 -49.86
N VAL A 480 -18.01 23.94 -48.54
CA VAL A 480 -18.91 24.74 -47.67
C VAL A 480 -19.06 26.18 -48.19
N GLU A 481 -17.99 26.75 -48.75
CA GLU A 481 -17.96 28.11 -49.31
C GLU A 481 -18.86 28.29 -50.55
N ALA A 482 -19.23 27.20 -51.24
CA ALA A 482 -20.05 27.21 -52.44
C ALA A 482 -21.54 27.41 -52.17
N VAL A 483 -21.98 27.18 -50.93
CA VAL A 483 -23.40 27.23 -50.55
C VAL A 483 -23.70 28.59 -49.92
N GLU A 484 -24.55 29.37 -50.56
CA GLU A 484 -24.97 30.68 -50.07
C GLU A 484 -26.11 30.58 -49.02
N ARG A 485 -26.29 31.67 -48.25
CA ARG A 485 -27.37 31.75 -47.24
C ARG A 485 -28.73 31.60 -47.91
N GLY A 486 -29.49 30.60 -47.48
CA GLY A 486 -30.78 30.24 -48.08
C GLY A 486 -30.77 28.89 -48.79
N ASN A 487 -29.68 28.12 -48.66
CA ASN A 487 -29.46 26.84 -49.31
C ASN A 487 -29.51 26.97 -50.84
N THR A 488 -28.82 27.98 -51.36
CA THR A 488 -28.72 28.25 -52.80
C THR A 488 -27.28 28.15 -53.26
N VAL A 489 -27.10 27.73 -54.51
CA VAL A 489 -25.79 27.63 -55.19
C VAL A 489 -25.85 28.36 -56.52
N LEU A 490 -24.74 28.97 -56.93
CA LEU A 490 -24.62 29.65 -58.22
C LEU A 490 -24.11 28.67 -59.28
N VAL A 491 -25.01 28.09 -60.07
CA VAL A 491 -24.67 27.17 -61.16
C VAL A 491 -24.23 27.97 -62.39
N ALA A 492 -23.08 27.62 -62.95
CA ALA A 492 -22.53 28.27 -64.14
C ALA A 492 -23.33 27.87 -65.40
N LYS A 493 -23.84 28.87 -66.14
CA LYS A 493 -24.49 28.65 -67.44
C LYS A 493 -23.50 28.78 -68.59
N GLU A 494 -23.95 28.44 -69.80
CA GLU A 494 -23.18 28.59 -71.03
C GLU A 494 -22.69 30.06 -71.20
N GLY A 495 -21.37 30.24 -71.36
CA GLY A 495 -20.73 31.56 -71.43
C GLY A 495 -20.19 32.10 -70.11
N CYS A 496 -20.43 31.42 -68.98
CA CYS A 496 -19.87 31.79 -67.67
C CYS A 496 -18.37 31.51 -67.55
N LEU A 497 -17.91 30.40 -68.16
CA LEU A 497 -16.53 29.91 -68.13
C LEU A 497 -15.90 29.98 -69.53
N ASP A 498 -14.59 30.24 -69.61
CA ASP A 498 -13.81 30.12 -70.85
C ASP A 498 -13.41 28.65 -71.15
N GLU A 499 -12.81 28.39 -72.31
CA GLU A 499 -12.30 27.06 -72.70
C GLU A 499 -11.24 26.48 -71.74
N LYS A 500 -10.75 27.27 -70.78
CA LYS A 500 -9.75 26.89 -69.78
C LYS A 500 -10.36 26.78 -68.37
N GLY A 501 -11.68 26.92 -68.23
CA GLY A 501 -12.39 26.82 -66.95
C GLY A 501 -12.30 28.05 -66.05
N ASN A 502 -11.86 29.22 -66.56
CA ASN A 502 -11.83 30.45 -65.78
C ASN A 502 -13.15 31.21 -65.90
N VAL A 503 -13.56 31.86 -64.81
CA VAL A 503 -14.78 32.68 -64.75
C VAL A 503 -14.60 33.95 -65.58
N VAL A 504 -15.39 34.06 -66.66
CA VAL A 504 -15.38 35.21 -67.58
C VAL A 504 -16.62 36.09 -67.48
N ASP A 505 -17.75 35.52 -67.03
CA ASP A 505 -18.99 36.27 -66.81
C ASP A 505 -19.81 35.69 -65.65
N VAL A 506 -19.77 36.35 -64.49
CA VAL A 506 -20.53 35.96 -63.28
C VAL A 506 -22.03 36.21 -63.45
N THR A 507 -22.46 37.06 -64.39
CA THR A 507 -23.89 37.32 -64.64
C THR A 507 -24.57 36.18 -65.40
N ALA A 508 -23.78 35.31 -66.04
CA ALA A 508 -24.24 34.07 -66.67
C ALA A 508 -24.33 32.92 -65.66
N THR A 509 -24.91 33.17 -64.49
CA THR A 509 -25.15 32.17 -63.44
C THR A 509 -26.64 31.94 -63.22
N GLU A 510 -26.98 30.79 -62.65
CA GLU A 510 -28.31 30.48 -62.14
C GLU A 510 -28.22 30.24 -60.64
N GLU A 511 -28.94 31.04 -59.86
CA GLU A 511 -29.18 30.70 -58.47
C GLU A 511 -30.16 29.53 -58.42
N ARG A 512 -29.72 28.41 -57.87
CA ARG A 512 -30.53 27.20 -57.73
C ARG A 512 -30.63 26.80 -56.28
N GLN A 513 -31.84 26.47 -55.85
CA GLN A 513 -32.08 25.95 -54.52
C GLN A 513 -31.67 24.49 -54.44
N VAL A 514 -30.91 24.13 -53.41
CA VAL A 514 -30.41 22.78 -53.17
C VAL A 514 -30.89 22.27 -51.82
N THR A 515 -31.03 20.95 -51.72
CA THR A 515 -31.28 20.27 -50.44
C THR A 515 -29.96 19.79 -49.87
N LEU A 516 -29.55 20.38 -48.75
CA LEU A 516 -28.32 20.04 -48.05
C LEU A 516 -28.52 18.79 -47.20
N GLY A 517 -27.52 17.92 -47.20
CA GLY A 517 -27.42 16.72 -46.38
C GLY A 517 -26.46 16.93 -45.21
N ARG A 518 -25.62 15.93 -44.97
CA ARG A 518 -24.56 15.98 -43.96
C ARG A 518 -23.46 16.96 -44.38
N ASN A 519 -22.65 17.40 -43.43
CA ASN A 519 -21.52 18.28 -43.69
C ASN A 519 -20.32 17.85 -42.87
N ASP A 520 -19.13 18.06 -43.42
CA ASP A 520 -17.87 18.01 -42.71
C ASP A 520 -17.25 19.43 -42.68
N ASP A 521 -15.98 19.52 -42.28
CA ASP A 521 -15.28 20.81 -42.15
C ASP A 521 -15.10 21.55 -43.49
N ASN A 522 -15.03 20.81 -44.60
CA ASN A 522 -14.66 21.34 -45.91
C ASN A 522 -15.80 21.23 -46.95
N TYR A 523 -16.69 20.25 -46.81
CA TYR A 523 -17.68 19.86 -47.80
C TYR A 523 -19.08 19.67 -47.20
N ILE A 524 -20.10 19.89 -48.04
CA ILE A 524 -21.51 19.66 -47.74
C ILE A 524 -22.07 18.67 -48.77
N GLU A 525 -22.77 17.65 -48.29
CA GLU A 525 -23.54 16.71 -49.10
C GLU A 525 -24.73 17.43 -49.76
N ILE A 526 -24.92 17.22 -51.06
CA ILE A 526 -26.07 17.71 -51.81
C ILE A 526 -26.98 16.52 -52.12
N VAL A 527 -28.15 16.49 -51.48
CA VAL A 527 -29.12 15.39 -51.61
C VAL A 527 -29.99 15.56 -52.87
N ASP A 528 -30.31 16.82 -53.21
CA ASP A 528 -31.15 17.16 -54.36
C ASP A 528 -30.89 18.59 -54.86
N GLY A 529 -31.18 18.83 -56.14
CA GLY A 529 -31.07 20.14 -56.79
C GLY A 529 -29.79 20.37 -57.60
N LEU A 530 -28.88 19.40 -57.67
CA LEU A 530 -27.64 19.50 -58.45
C LEU A 530 -27.26 18.12 -59.02
N GLU A 531 -26.67 18.10 -60.22
CA GLU A 531 -26.18 16.88 -60.86
C GLU A 531 -24.64 16.82 -60.85
N GLU A 532 -24.09 15.60 -60.86
CA GLU A 532 -22.63 15.38 -60.97
C GLU A 532 -22.08 16.02 -62.25
N GLY A 533 -20.99 16.76 -62.11
CA GLY A 533 -20.32 17.45 -63.21
C GLY A 533 -20.82 18.88 -63.46
N GLU A 534 -21.90 19.33 -62.81
CA GLU A 534 -22.29 20.74 -62.86
C GLU A 534 -21.23 21.62 -62.16
N VAL A 535 -20.89 22.74 -62.79
CA VAL A 535 -19.92 23.69 -62.24
C VAL A 535 -20.67 24.78 -61.49
N ILE A 536 -20.30 24.98 -60.23
CA ILE A 536 -20.81 26.07 -59.39
C ILE A 536 -19.74 27.12 -59.18
N LEU A 537 -20.14 28.31 -58.77
CA LEU A 537 -19.23 29.39 -58.38
C LEU A 537 -19.31 29.64 -56.88
N ALA A 538 -18.19 29.55 -56.17
CA ALA A 538 -18.08 30.01 -54.79
C ALA A 538 -17.37 31.38 -54.75
N PRO A 539 -17.70 32.27 -53.81
CA PRO A 539 -16.97 33.51 -53.61
C PRO A 539 -15.51 33.21 -53.24
N SER A 540 -14.55 33.87 -53.88
CA SER A 540 -13.15 33.74 -53.50
C SER A 540 -12.87 34.50 -52.19
N PRO A 541 -11.92 34.06 -51.35
CA PRO A 541 -11.52 34.77 -50.13
C PRO A 541 -11.05 36.22 -50.37
N GLN A 542 -10.61 36.53 -51.60
CA GLN A 542 -10.20 37.88 -52.00
C GLN A 542 -11.40 38.72 -52.50
N GLY A 543 -12.41 38.07 -53.07
CA GLY A 543 -13.66 38.68 -53.53
C GLY A 543 -14.62 39.04 -52.40
N SER A 544 -14.74 38.16 -51.39
CA SER A 544 -15.56 38.40 -50.19
C SER A 544 -15.11 39.65 -49.43
N ASN A 545 -13.80 39.82 -49.22
CA ASN A 545 -13.22 41.03 -48.62
C ASN A 545 -13.50 42.33 -49.41
N MET A 546 -13.58 42.26 -50.75
CA MET A 546 -13.94 43.43 -51.56
C MET A 546 -15.44 43.74 -51.51
N MET A 547 -16.30 42.72 -51.42
CA MET A 547 -17.74 42.88 -51.36
C MET A 547 -18.20 43.43 -49.99
N GLU A 548 -17.57 42.99 -48.92
CA GLU A 548 -17.78 43.51 -47.56
C GLU A 548 -17.33 44.98 -47.43
N ALA A 549 -16.21 45.35 -48.06
CA ALA A 549 -15.75 46.74 -48.15
C ALA A 549 -16.70 47.65 -48.95
N MET A 550 -17.45 47.11 -49.92
CA MET A 550 -18.46 47.86 -50.68
C MET A 550 -19.79 47.99 -49.91
N MET A 551 -20.20 46.98 -49.15
CA MET A 551 -21.45 47.01 -48.37
C MET A 551 -21.32 47.84 -47.08
N GLY A 552 -20.12 47.98 -46.51
CA GLY A 552 -19.86 48.84 -45.34
C GLY A 552 -19.82 50.35 -45.62
N MET A 553 -19.94 50.77 -46.88
CA MET A 553 -20.01 52.18 -47.31
C MET A 553 -21.46 52.66 -47.61
N GLY A 554 -22.47 51.82 -47.36
CA GLY A 554 -23.89 52.09 -47.61
C GLY A 554 -24.63 52.81 -46.49
#